data_AF-A0A916VZK3-F1
#
_entry.id   AF-A0A916VZK3-F1
#
_cell.length_a   1.000
_cell.length_b   1.000
_cell.length_c   1.000
_cell.angle_alpha   90.00
_cell.angle_beta   90.00
_cell.angle_gamma   90.00
#
_symmetry.space_group_name_H-M   'P 1'
#
loop_
_entity.id
_entity.type
_entity.pdbx_description
1 polymer ?
#
loop_
_entity_poly.entity_id
_entity_poly.type
_entity_poly.pdbx_seq_one_letter_code
_entity_poly.pdbx_strand_id
1 'polypeptide(L)' 'MTISRWLSQYRQGGLENLLTISTSPGRQSLIPETVKDKLKGELEDPEGFDSYTEIHGLAP' A
#
# COMPACT_ATOMS: atom_id res chain seq x y z
N MET A 1 2.64 3.73 13.71
CA MET A 1 1.54 2.73 13.77
C MET A 1 2.00 1.63 14.73
N THR A 2 1.20 1.24 15.74
CA THR A 2 1.62 0.28 16.79
C THR A 2 0.73 -0.97 16.77
N ILE A 3 1.26 -2.10 17.27
CA ILE A 3 0.52 -3.37 17.40
C ILE A 3 -0.74 -3.20 18.26
N SER A 4 -0.66 -2.41 19.33
CA SER A 4 -1.81 -2.10 20.20
C SER A 4 -2.97 -1.45 19.44
N ARG A 5 -2.65 -0.56 18.47
CA ARG A 5 -3.65 0.09 17.62
C ARG A 5 -4.32 -0.91 16.68
N TRP A 6 -3.55 -1.85 16.10
CA TRP A 6 -4.08 -2.90 15.24
C TRP A 6 -5.03 -3.84 15.98
N LEU A 7 -4.64 -4.28 17.18
CA LEU A 7 -5.49 -5.14 17.99
C LEU A 7 -6.80 -4.46 18.39
N SER A 8 -6.76 -3.16 18.67
CA SER A 8 -7.99 -2.39 18.94
C SER A 8 -8.87 -2.24 17.69
N GLN A 9 -8.31 -1.95 16.51
CA GLN A 9 -9.07 -1.88 15.26
C GLN A 9 -9.71 -3.22 14.90
N TYR A 10 -8.96 -4.30 15.03
CA TYR A 10 -9.45 -5.66 14.79
C TYR A 10 -10.58 -6.02 15.76
N ARG A 11 -10.44 -5.70 17.06
CA ARG A 11 -11.53 -5.94 18.03
C ARG A 11 -12.79 -5.12 17.74
N GLN A 12 -12.66 -3.96 17.10
CA GLN A 12 -13.80 -3.08 16.80
C GLN A 12 -14.53 -3.44 15.50
N GLY A 13 -13.84 -3.98 14.49
CA GLY A 13 -14.46 -4.23 13.18
C GLY A 13 -13.90 -5.43 12.43
N GLY A 14 -13.22 -6.34 13.12
CA GLY A 14 -12.68 -7.56 12.54
C GLY A 14 -11.58 -7.31 11.51
N LEU A 15 -11.43 -8.29 10.63
CA LEU A 15 -10.42 -8.27 9.58
C LEU A 15 -10.69 -7.17 8.55
N GLU A 16 -11.96 -6.97 8.16
CA GLU A 16 -12.38 -5.94 7.20
C GLU A 16 -11.86 -4.56 7.61
N ASN A 17 -12.04 -4.21 8.89
CA ASN A 17 -11.64 -2.90 9.39
C ASN A 17 -10.12 -2.75 9.53
N LEU A 18 -9.38 -3.85 9.66
CA LEU A 18 -7.92 -3.85 9.64
C LEU A 18 -7.38 -3.65 8.22
N LEU A 19 -8.11 -4.13 7.20
CA LEU A 19 -7.75 -4.02 5.79
C LEU A 19 -8.22 -2.71 5.14
N THR A 20 -9.03 -1.90 5.83
CA THR A 20 -9.45 -0.58 5.35
C THR A 20 -8.25 0.34 5.12
N ILE A 21 -8.01 0.70 3.85
CA ILE A 21 -7.00 1.69 3.48
C ILE A 21 -7.51 3.08 3.84
N SER A 22 -7.02 3.63 4.96
CA SER A 22 -7.34 5.00 5.37
C SER A 22 -6.35 5.98 4.73
N THR A 23 -6.81 6.78 3.79
CA THR A 23 -6.06 7.92 3.25
C THR A 23 -6.24 9.14 4.15
N SER A 24 -5.16 9.63 4.75
CA SER A 24 -5.17 10.89 5.51
C SER A 24 -5.58 12.05 4.60
N PRO A 25 -6.59 12.86 4.95
CA PRO A 25 -7.17 13.88 4.08
C PRO A 25 -6.24 15.08 3.80
N GLY A 26 -5.13 15.21 4.52
CA GLY A 26 -4.31 16.43 4.53
C GLY A 26 -3.13 16.47 3.57
N ARG A 27 -2.66 15.34 3.03
CA ARG A 27 -1.47 15.32 2.17
C ARG A 27 -1.87 14.88 0.76
N GLN A 28 -1.81 15.81 -0.18
CA GLN A 28 -1.91 15.49 -1.60
C GLN A 28 -0.78 14.51 -1.96
N SER A 29 -1.13 13.46 -2.68
CA SER A 29 -0.17 12.46 -3.14
C SER A 29 0.88 13.14 -4.02
N LEU A 30 2.17 12.96 -3.69
CA LEU A 30 3.27 13.47 -4.50
C LEU A 30 3.50 12.62 -5.76
N ILE A 31 2.84 11.47 -5.86
CA ILE A 31 2.96 10.57 -7.00
C ILE A 31 1.99 11.05 -8.08
N PRO A 32 2.49 11.46 -9.26
CA PRO A 32 1.64 11.83 -10.39
C PRO A 32 0.74 10.66 -10.80
N GLU A 33 -0.48 10.96 -11.26
CA GLU A 33 -1.45 9.92 -11.61
C GLU A 33 -0.93 8.99 -12.71
N THR A 34 -0.18 9.54 -13.68
CA THR A 34 0.47 8.78 -14.75
C THR A 34 1.47 7.73 -14.25
N VAL A 35 2.16 8.02 -13.14
CA VAL A 35 3.09 7.08 -12.51
C VAL A 35 2.32 5.99 -11.78
N LYS A 36 1.18 6.33 -11.16
CA LYS A 36 0.30 5.33 -10.53
C LYS A 36 -0.30 4.38 -11.55
N ASP A 37 -0.75 4.89 -12.69
CA ASP A 37 -1.35 4.06 -13.75
C ASP A 37 -0.34 3.08 -14.33
N LYS A 38 0.92 3.51 -14.53
CA LYS A 38 2.01 2.64 -14.96
C LYS A 38 2.30 1.54 -13.94
N LEU A 39 2.43 1.91 -12.66
CA LEU A 39 2.64 0.97 -11.56
C LEU A 39 1.49 -0.04 -11.46
N LYS A 40 0.25 0.41 -11.65
CA LYS A 40 -0.91 -0.48 -11.62
C LYS A 40 -0.87 -1.51 -12.74
N GLY A 41 -0.47 -1.12 -13.95
CA GLY A 41 -0.29 -2.04 -15.07
C GLY A 41 0.83 -3.06 -14.83
N GLU A 42 1.96 -2.64 -14.25
CA GLU A 42 3.06 -3.56 -13.91
C GLU A 42 2.69 -4.54 -12.78
N LEU A 43 1.85 -4.12 -11.83
CA LEU A 43 1.34 -4.99 -10.75
C LEU A 43 0.29 -6.01 -11.20
N GLU A 44 -0.32 -5.82 -12.38
CA GLU A 44 -1.24 -6.79 -12.99
C GLU A 44 -0.49 -7.87 -13.79
N ASP A 45 0.82 -7.70 -14.05
CA ASP A 45 1.66 -8.71 -14.67
C ASP A 45 1.92 -9.88 -13.69
N PRO A 46 1.60 -11.13 -14.08
CA PRO A 46 1.85 -12.31 -13.24
C PRO A 46 3.34 -12.61 -12.98
N GLU A 47 4.28 -12.14 -13.82
CA GLU A 47 5.71 -12.16 -13.46
C GLU A 47 6.04 -11.05 -12.45
N GLY A 48 5.38 -9.89 -12.56
CA GLY A 48 5.35 -8.84 -11.54
C GLY A 48 6.74 -8.39 -11.07
N PHE A 49 6.86 -8.18 -9.76
CA PHE A 49 8.12 -7.89 -9.08
C PHE A 49 8.46 -9.04 -8.14
N ASP A 50 9.69 -9.56 -8.22
CA ASP A 50 10.15 -10.64 -7.34
C ASP A 50 10.34 -10.14 -5.89
N SER A 51 10.63 -8.85 -5.73
CA SER A 51 10.76 -8.26 -4.40
C SER A 51 10.37 -6.79 -4.30
N TYR A 52 9.99 -6.39 -3.10
CA TYR A 52 9.75 -4.99 -2.76
C TYR A 52 10.97 -4.08 -3.00
N THR A 53 12.18 -4.65 -3.00
CA THR A 53 13.45 -3.95 -3.25
C THR A 53 13.55 -3.40 -4.67
N GLU A 54 13.01 -4.14 -5.66
CA GLU A 54 13.00 -3.74 -7.06
C GLU A 54 12.13 -2.51 -7.29
N ILE A 55 10.99 -2.44 -6.59
CA ILE A 55 10.08 -1.30 -6.63
C ILE A 55 10.71 -0.06 -5.97
N HIS A 56 11.59 -0.26 -4.98
CA HIS A 56 12.23 0.84 -4.25
C HIS A 56 13.38 1.51 -5.05
N GLY A 57 13.81 0.94 -6.19
CA GLY A 57 14.97 1.43 -6.95
C GLY A 57 16.32 1.02 -6.35
N LEU A 58 16.31 0.10 -5.39
CA LEU A 58 17.50 -0.58 -4.87
C LEU A 58 17.62 -1.91 -5.62
N ALA A 59 18.06 -1.84 -6.87
CA ALA A 59 18.64 -3.02 -7.51
C ALA A 59 19.96 -3.36 -6.79
N PRO A 60 20.34 -4.65 -6.68
CA PRO A 60 21.68 -5.02 -6.22
C PRO A 60 22.79 -4.42 -7.12
#